data_AF-A0A1I7G1N5-F1
#
_entry.id   AF-A0A1I7G1N5-F1
#
_cell.length_a   1.000
_cell.length_b   1.000
_cell.length_c   1.000
_cell.angle_alpha   90.00
_cell.angle_beta   90.00
_cell.angle_gamma   90.00
#
_symmetry.space_group_name_H-M   'P 1'
#
loop_
_entity.id
_entity.type
_entity.pdbx_description
1 polymer ?
#
loop_
_entity_poly.entity_id
_entity_poly.type
_entity_poly.pdbx_seq_one_letter_code
_entity_poly.pdbx_strand_id
1 'polypeptide(L)'
;MKQNQKGFTLAELLIVVAIIAVLVAVSIPIFNKQLEKARDATTLANLRNVYSEVQTEYMDQDHPAGKNYWVNGRRHIFVTYQSDGRVIIDAFVQIESKKDAASMRKYIANSNLACKDVLTVNTAVRPGIYEMDFTYDSDGTLSAVALKEISSTFKENYWPVSAS
;
A
#
# COMPACT_ATOMS: atom_id res chain seq x y z
N MET A 1 11.51 -4.16 -64.19
CA MET A 1 12.12 -3.11 -63.34
C MET A 1 12.73 -3.79 -62.12
N LYS A 2 14.06 -3.90 -62.00
CA LYS A 2 14.73 -4.48 -60.82
C LYS A 2 14.77 -3.44 -59.72
N GLN A 3 14.01 -3.64 -58.65
CA GLN A 3 14.08 -2.80 -57.46
C GLN A 3 15.40 -3.07 -56.75
N ASN A 4 16.23 -2.03 -56.62
CA ASN A 4 17.50 -2.06 -55.93
C ASN A 4 17.23 -2.05 -54.42
N GLN A 5 16.98 -3.22 -53.83
CA GLN A 5 16.83 -3.35 -52.39
C GLN A 5 18.20 -3.17 -51.73
N LYS A 6 18.47 -1.96 -51.22
CA LYS A 6 19.65 -1.69 -50.40
C LYS A 6 19.51 -2.47 -49.09
N GLY A 7 20.34 -3.49 -48.89
CA GLY A 7 20.44 -4.20 -47.61
C GLY A 7 21.09 -3.31 -46.54
N PHE A 8 20.70 -3.53 -45.29
CA PHE A 8 21.27 -2.84 -44.12
C PHE A 8 22.78 -3.10 -44.02
N THR A 9 23.57 -2.05 -43.81
CA THR A 9 25.01 -2.22 -43.56
C THR A 9 25.26 -2.60 -42.11
N LEU A 10 26.32 -3.39 -41.87
CA LEU A 10 26.71 -3.80 -40.51
C LEU A 10 27.08 -2.59 -39.64
N ALA A 11 27.66 -1.55 -40.25
CA ALA A 11 27.98 -0.29 -39.58
C ALA A 11 26.74 0.49 -39.14
N GLU A 12 25.69 0.55 -39.98
CA GLU A 12 24.42 1.19 -39.61
C GLU A 12 23.78 0.48 -38.41
N LEU A 13 23.82 -0.85 -38.37
CA LEU A 13 23.29 -1.60 -37.25
C LEU A 13 24.10 -1.36 -35.96
N LEU A 14 25.43 -1.33 -36.05
CA LEU A 14 26.30 -1.10 -34.89
C LEU A 14 26.08 0.26 -34.23
N ILE A 15 25.93 1.32 -35.02
CA ILE A 15 25.68 2.67 -34.50
C ILE A 15 24.32 2.70 -33.76
N VAL A 16 23.30 2.05 -34.31
CA VAL A 16 21.97 1.99 -33.68
C VAL A 16 22.03 1.29 -32.32
N VAL A 17 22.69 0.14 -32.22
CA VAL A 17 22.83 -0.58 -30.94
C VAL A 17 23.65 0.23 -29.94
N ALA A 18 24.69 0.94 -30.39
CA ALA A 18 25.48 1.82 -29.54
C ALA A 18 24.63 2.96 -28.94
N ILE A 19 23.77 3.60 -29.73
CA ILE A 19 22.88 4.66 -29.25
C ILE A 19 21.84 4.10 -28.26
N ILE A 20 21.23 2.94 -28.57
CA ILE A 20 20.26 2.29 -27.67
C ILE A 20 20.92 1.94 -26.33
N ALA A 21 22.16 1.46 -26.33
CA ALA A 21 22.88 1.13 -25.11
C ALA A 21 23.04 2.34 -24.18
N VAL A 22 23.38 3.51 -24.73
CA VAL A 22 23.49 4.77 -23.97
C VAL A 22 22.13 5.20 -23.40
N LEU A 23 21.06 5.12 -24.22
CA LEU A 23 19.70 5.45 -23.77
C LEU A 23 19.23 4.55 -22.63
N VAL A 24 19.45 3.24 -22.74
CA VAL A 24 19.06 2.25 -21.72
C VAL A 24 19.84 2.46 -20.42
N ALA A 25 21.14 2.78 -20.51
CA ALA A 25 21.99 3.02 -19.35
C ALA A 25 21.47 4.15 -18.45
N VAL A 26 20.92 5.22 -19.04
CA VAL A 26 20.32 6.34 -18.28
C VAL A 26 18.87 6.06 -17.91
N SER A 27 18.13 5.35 -18.77
CA SER A 27 16.68 5.12 -18.58
C SER A 27 16.37 4.18 -17.42
N ILE A 28 17.12 3.08 -17.25
CA ILE A 28 16.87 2.08 -16.19
C ILE A 28 16.87 2.69 -14.77
N PRO A 29 17.89 3.44 -14.33
CA PRO A 29 17.91 3.98 -12.97
C PRO A 29 16.82 5.02 -12.74
N ILE A 30 16.49 5.83 -13.75
CA ILE A 30 15.39 6.80 -13.66
C ILE A 30 14.05 6.08 -13.52
N PHE A 31 13.81 5.07 -14.36
CA PHE A 31 12.61 4.27 -14.31
C PHE A 31 12.44 3.57 -12.96
N ASN A 32 13.50 2.97 -12.42
CA ASN A 32 13.46 2.33 -11.10
C ASN A 32 13.08 3.30 -9.97
N LYS A 33 13.57 4.54 -10.01
CA LYS A 33 13.20 5.58 -9.03
C LYS A 33 11.74 6.00 -9.18
N GLN A 34 11.25 6.17 -10.40
CA GLN A 34 9.85 6.52 -10.66
C GLN A 34 8.90 5.40 -10.25
N LEU A 35 9.25 4.16 -10.54
CA LEU A 35 8.50 2.98 -10.12
C LEU A 35 8.37 2.91 -8.60
N GLU A 36 9.46 3.18 -7.86
CA GLU A 36 9.41 3.18 -6.40
C GLU A 36 8.51 4.31 -5.86
N LYS A 37 8.59 5.51 -6.47
CA LYS A 37 7.67 6.61 -6.12
C LYS A 37 6.21 6.26 -6.40
N ALA A 38 5.94 5.50 -7.46
CA ALA A 38 4.59 5.02 -7.77
C ALA A 38 4.09 4.03 -6.70
N ARG A 39 4.93 3.08 -6.26
CA ARG A 39 4.61 2.16 -5.15
C ARG A 39 4.31 2.87 -3.85
N ASP A 40 5.08 3.92 -3.54
CA ASP A 40 4.83 4.77 -2.37
C ASP A 40 3.44 5.44 -2.46
N ALA A 41 3.11 5.98 -3.64
CA ALA A 41 1.83 6.63 -3.88
C ALA A 41 0.66 5.63 -3.80
N THR A 42 0.81 4.42 -4.34
CA THR A 42 -0.16 3.33 -4.23
C THR A 42 -0.39 2.95 -2.77
N THR A 43 0.69 2.79 -2.00
CA THR A 43 0.61 2.48 -0.56
C THR A 43 -0.21 3.55 0.18
N LEU A 44 0.05 4.82 -0.10
CA LEU A 44 -0.67 5.93 0.51
C LEU A 44 -2.15 5.99 0.06
N ALA A 45 -2.45 5.67 -1.19
CA ALA A 45 -3.82 5.57 -1.68
C ALA A 45 -4.58 4.44 -0.98
N ASN A 46 -3.95 3.28 -0.82
CA ASN A 46 -4.52 2.14 -0.08
C ASN A 46 -4.83 2.52 1.38
N LEU A 47 -3.89 3.20 2.07
CA LEU A 47 -4.11 3.69 3.43
C LEU A 47 -5.31 4.64 3.54
N ARG A 48 -5.49 5.56 2.58
CA ARG A 48 -6.66 6.46 2.55
C ARG A 48 -7.96 5.72 2.32
N ASN A 49 -7.96 4.75 1.41
CA ASN A 49 -9.13 3.97 1.09
C ASN A 49 -9.58 3.17 2.32
N VAL A 50 -8.65 2.48 2.98
CA VAL A 50 -8.92 1.72 4.21
C VAL A 50 -9.44 2.65 5.32
N TYR A 51 -8.83 3.83 5.50
CA TYR A 51 -9.33 4.78 6.50
C TYR A 51 -10.78 5.24 6.22
N SER A 52 -11.09 5.59 4.97
CA SER A 52 -12.45 6.01 4.58
C SER A 52 -13.48 4.91 4.79
N GLU A 53 -13.07 3.68 4.50
CA GLU A 53 -13.87 2.47 4.69
C GLU A 53 -14.14 2.21 6.17
N VAL A 54 -13.11 2.23 7.02
CA VAL A 54 -13.25 2.09 8.47
C VAL A 54 -14.07 3.22 9.09
N GLN A 55 -13.92 4.45 8.61
CA GLN A 55 -14.74 5.57 9.07
C GLN A 55 -16.22 5.37 8.71
N THR A 56 -16.50 4.84 7.52
CA THR A 56 -17.87 4.52 7.11
C THR A 56 -18.44 3.41 7.98
N GLU A 57 -17.67 2.37 8.25
CA GLU A 57 -18.05 1.27 9.15
C GLU A 57 -18.31 1.77 10.58
N TYR A 58 -17.44 2.63 11.13
CA TYR A 58 -17.66 3.18 12.48
C TYR A 58 -18.95 4.00 12.59
N MET A 59 -19.34 4.69 11.51
CA MET A 59 -20.57 5.51 11.46
C MET A 59 -21.83 4.68 11.26
N ASP A 60 -21.71 3.50 10.66
CA ASP A 60 -22.82 2.56 10.50
C ASP A 60 -23.05 1.86 11.85
N GLN A 61 -24.25 2.00 12.42
CA GLN A 61 -24.48 1.75 13.86
C GLN A 61 -24.81 0.28 14.18
N ASP A 62 -24.82 -0.61 13.19
CA ASP A 62 -25.35 -1.97 13.32
C ASP A 62 -24.29 -3.06 13.08
N HIS A 63 -23.23 -3.03 13.90
CA HIS A 63 -22.16 -4.02 13.83
C HIS A 63 -22.12 -4.91 15.07
N PRO A 64 -22.65 -6.15 15.00
CA PRO A 64 -22.34 -7.16 16.00
C PRO A 64 -20.82 -7.37 16.09
N ALA A 65 -20.30 -7.27 17.32
CA ALA A 65 -18.90 -7.54 17.66
C ALA A 65 -18.43 -8.90 17.13
N GLY A 66 -17.19 -8.96 16.64
CA GLY A 66 -16.58 -10.21 16.19
C GLY A 66 -17.13 -10.80 14.89
N LYS A 67 -17.80 -9.99 14.06
CA LYS A 67 -18.19 -10.37 12.70
C LYS A 67 -17.23 -9.86 11.64
N ASN A 68 -17.31 -10.54 10.51
CA ASN A 68 -16.41 -10.45 9.38
C ASN A 68 -17.08 -9.61 8.28
N TYR A 69 -16.75 -8.32 8.16
CA TYR A 69 -17.39 -7.46 7.17
C TYR A 69 -16.63 -7.43 5.85
N TRP A 70 -17.41 -7.47 4.76
CA TRP A 70 -16.91 -7.34 3.40
C TRP A 70 -17.08 -5.89 2.98
N VAL A 71 -16.01 -5.26 2.53
CA VAL A 71 -16.11 -3.96 1.87
C VAL A 71 -15.54 -4.07 0.47
N ASN A 72 -16.32 -3.64 -0.50
CA ASN A 72 -15.95 -3.66 -1.93
C ASN A 72 -15.46 -5.03 -2.44
N GLY A 73 -16.02 -6.14 -1.93
CA GLY A 73 -15.65 -7.50 -2.34
C GLY A 73 -14.29 -7.99 -1.79
N ARG A 74 -13.69 -7.24 -0.86
CA ARG A 74 -12.48 -7.57 -0.10
C ARG A 74 -12.86 -7.72 1.38
N ARG A 75 -12.20 -8.60 2.11
CA ARG A 75 -12.85 -9.35 3.20
C ARG A 75 -12.33 -9.12 4.63
N HIS A 76 -12.14 -7.97 5.25
CA HIS A 76 -12.33 -7.90 6.71
C HIS A 76 -12.03 -6.54 7.26
N ILE A 77 -13.11 -5.96 7.75
CA ILE A 77 -13.08 -5.14 8.92
C ILE A 77 -13.52 -6.01 10.11
N PHE A 78 -12.77 -6.01 11.21
CA PHE A 78 -13.21 -6.59 12.48
C PHE A 78 -13.57 -5.48 13.45
N VAL A 79 -14.75 -5.55 14.06
CA VAL A 79 -15.15 -4.59 15.10
C VAL A 79 -15.11 -5.27 16.46
N THR A 80 -14.32 -4.73 17.37
CA THR A 80 -14.19 -5.18 18.76
C THR A 80 -14.59 -4.06 19.70
N TYR A 81 -15.62 -4.32 20.51
CA TYR A 81 -16.05 -3.41 21.57
C TYR A 81 -15.33 -3.76 22.86
N GLN A 82 -14.66 -2.78 23.46
CA GLN A 82 -14.00 -2.94 24.75
C GLN A 82 -14.94 -2.60 25.90
N SER A 83 -14.68 -3.19 27.08
CA SER A 83 -15.47 -2.96 28.29
C SER A 83 -15.39 -1.52 28.82
N ASP A 84 -14.42 -0.74 28.35
CA ASP A 84 -14.25 0.68 28.68
C ASP A 84 -14.94 1.63 27.68
N GLY A 85 -15.71 1.09 26.73
CA GLY A 85 -16.46 1.86 25.74
C GLY A 85 -15.67 2.23 24.49
N ARG A 86 -14.42 1.78 24.34
CA ARG A 86 -13.65 1.94 23.10
C ARG A 86 -14.07 0.96 22.02
N VAL A 87 -13.91 1.37 20.77
CA VAL A 87 -14.15 0.53 19.59
C VAL A 87 -12.85 0.37 18.84
N ILE A 88 -12.40 -0.88 18.65
CA ILE A 88 -11.28 -1.20 17.76
C ILE A 88 -11.82 -1.74 16.46
N ILE A 89 -11.33 -1.19 15.35
CA ILE A 89 -11.67 -1.59 14.00
C ILE A 89 -10.40 -2.03 13.27
N ASP A 90 -10.23 -3.33 13.04
CA ASP A 90 -9.06 -3.90 12.35
C ASP A 90 -9.32 -4.03 10.85
N ALA A 91 -8.46 -3.47 10.01
CA ALA A 91 -8.58 -3.50 8.56
C ALA A 91 -7.24 -3.80 7.88
N PHE A 92 -7.26 -4.44 6.71
CA PHE A 92 -6.04 -4.90 6.06
C PHE A 92 -5.57 -3.93 4.98
N VAL A 93 -4.28 -3.62 5.00
CA VAL A 93 -3.65 -2.78 3.99
C VAL A 93 -2.42 -3.45 3.40
N GLN A 94 -2.22 -3.25 2.11
CA GLN A 94 -1.05 -3.71 1.39
C GLN A 94 -0.06 -2.57 1.20
N ILE A 95 1.18 -2.83 1.60
CA ILE A 95 2.32 -1.91 1.44
C ILE A 95 3.22 -2.48 0.35
N GLU A 96 3.42 -1.70 -0.72
CA GLU A 96 4.26 -2.11 -1.86
C GLU A 96 5.65 -1.48 -1.84
N SER A 97 5.83 -0.43 -1.04
CA SER A 97 7.08 0.31 -0.92
C SER A 97 8.20 -0.52 -0.29
N LYS A 98 9.40 -0.42 -0.84
CA LYS A 98 10.65 -1.01 -0.32
C LYS A 98 11.35 -0.13 0.72
N LYS A 99 10.80 1.04 1.06
CA LYS A 99 11.31 1.88 2.15
C LYS A 99 11.30 1.13 3.47
N ASP A 100 12.31 1.37 4.28
CA ASP A 100 12.32 0.96 5.69
C ASP A 100 11.25 1.70 6.50
N ALA A 101 11.03 1.24 7.74
CA ALA A 101 10.02 1.78 8.65
C ALA A 101 10.15 3.29 8.89
N ALA A 102 11.37 3.81 9.11
CA ALA A 102 11.58 5.21 9.42
C ALA A 102 11.32 6.09 8.19
N SER A 103 11.79 5.65 7.03
CA SER A 103 11.54 6.31 5.75
C SER A 103 10.06 6.32 5.38
N MET A 104 9.34 5.21 5.60
CA MET A 104 7.90 5.13 5.39
C MET A 104 7.14 6.04 6.36
N ARG A 105 7.49 6.02 7.65
CA ARG A 105 6.89 6.90 8.66
C ARG A 105 7.04 8.36 8.27
N LYS A 106 8.23 8.79 7.82
CA LYS A 106 8.45 10.15 7.33
C LYS A 106 7.63 10.45 6.08
N TYR A 107 7.47 9.49 5.18
CA TYR A 107 6.64 9.65 3.99
C TYR A 107 5.17 9.87 4.35
N ILE A 108 4.62 9.06 5.26
CA ILE A 108 3.23 9.18 5.73
C ILE A 108 3.02 10.45 6.56
N ALA A 109 3.96 10.82 7.43
CA ALA A 109 3.88 12.05 8.22
C ALA A 109 3.79 13.31 7.34
N ASN A 110 4.47 13.31 6.20
CA ASN A 110 4.41 14.41 5.22
C ASN A 110 3.24 14.29 4.22
N SER A 111 2.38 13.29 4.37
CA SER A 111 1.23 13.08 3.50
C SER A 111 -0.02 13.81 4.00
N ASN A 112 -1.01 13.98 3.10
CA ASN A 112 -2.36 14.41 3.46
C ASN A 112 -3.23 13.20 3.81
N LEU A 113 -2.79 12.39 4.76
CA LEU A 113 -3.58 11.29 5.31
C LEU A 113 -4.20 11.76 6.63
N ALA A 114 -5.50 11.53 6.82
CA ALA A 114 -6.23 12.02 8.00
C ALA A 114 -5.77 11.36 9.31
N CYS A 115 -5.40 10.08 9.27
CA CYS A 115 -4.93 9.36 10.46
C CYS A 115 -3.42 9.49 10.75
N LYS A 116 -2.68 10.35 10.01
CA LYS A 116 -1.20 10.37 10.05
C LYS A 116 -0.58 10.67 11.41
N ASP A 117 -1.23 11.52 12.21
CA ASP A 117 -0.71 11.96 13.51
C ASP A 117 -0.92 10.89 14.59
N VAL A 118 -1.85 9.98 14.34
CA VAL A 118 -2.28 8.91 15.24
C VAL A 118 -1.69 7.54 14.81
N LEU A 119 -1.19 7.45 13.56
CA LEU A 119 -0.59 6.25 13.01
C LEU A 119 0.78 5.95 13.61
N THR A 120 0.84 4.89 14.42
CA THR A 120 2.07 4.35 14.98
C THR A 120 2.57 3.18 14.13
N VAL A 121 3.65 3.43 13.39
CA VAL A 121 4.38 2.40 12.61
C VAL A 121 5.50 1.84 13.49
N ASN A 122 5.29 0.66 14.09
CA ASN A 122 6.22 0.07 15.07
C ASN A 122 7.04 -1.13 14.54
N THR A 123 6.77 -1.59 13.31
CA THR A 123 7.48 -2.75 12.73
C THR A 123 8.40 -2.34 11.59
N ALA A 124 9.41 -3.17 11.29
CA ALA A 124 10.31 -2.99 10.16
C ALA A 124 9.51 -3.06 8.84
N VAL A 125 9.04 -1.92 8.34
CA VAL A 125 8.22 -1.87 7.13
C VAL A 125 9.01 -2.42 5.95
N ARG A 126 8.51 -3.53 5.41
CA ARG A 126 8.91 -4.18 4.17
C ARG A 126 7.68 -4.29 3.26
N PRO A 127 7.85 -4.46 1.94
CA PRO A 127 6.73 -4.81 1.08
C PRO A 127 6.01 -6.04 1.62
N GLY A 128 4.70 -5.97 1.78
CA GLY A 128 3.96 -6.97 2.51
C GLY A 128 2.53 -6.55 2.83
N ILE A 129 1.90 -7.35 3.69
CA ILE A 129 0.50 -7.20 4.09
C ILE A 129 0.46 -6.95 5.59
N TYR A 130 -0.31 -5.94 5.95
CA TYR A 130 -0.38 -5.42 7.31
C TYR A 130 -1.84 -5.33 7.76
N GLU A 131 -2.04 -5.63 9.04
CA GLU A 131 -3.22 -5.24 9.80
C GLU A 131 -3.06 -3.78 10.20
N MET A 132 -4.13 -3.01 10.06
CA MET A 132 -4.25 -1.66 10.54
C MET A 132 -5.40 -1.58 11.53
N ASP A 133 -5.08 -1.29 12.78
CA ASP A 133 -6.04 -1.31 13.88
C ASP A 133 -6.40 0.13 14.21
N PHE A 134 -7.65 0.52 14.03
CA PHE A 134 -8.16 1.85 14.35
C PHE A 134 -8.89 1.81 15.69
N THR A 135 -8.41 2.55 16.68
CA THR A 135 -9.06 2.67 17.99
C THR A 135 -9.81 3.98 18.06
N TYR A 136 -11.11 3.90 18.31
CA TYR A 136 -11.98 5.03 18.64
C TYR A 136 -12.26 5.03 20.13
N ASP A 137 -12.13 6.22 20.74
CA ASP A 137 -12.51 6.43 22.13
C ASP A 137 -14.04 6.47 22.29
N SER A 138 -14.52 6.45 23.53
CA SER A 138 -15.95 6.40 23.84
C SER A 138 -16.73 7.65 23.41
N ASP A 139 -16.04 8.73 23.06
CA ASP A 139 -16.57 9.96 22.46
C ASP A 139 -16.63 9.93 20.93
N GLY A 140 -16.14 8.84 20.31
CA GLY A 140 -16.05 8.65 18.87
C GLY A 140 -14.87 9.35 18.19
N THR A 141 -13.93 9.88 18.97
CA THR A 141 -12.67 10.43 18.44
C THR A 141 -11.69 9.29 18.14
N LEU A 142 -11.01 9.33 16.99
CA LEU A 142 -9.93 8.39 16.66
C LEU A 142 -8.71 8.65 17.58
N SER A 143 -8.34 7.68 18.40
CA SER A 143 -7.32 7.83 19.45
C SER A 143 -6.02 7.08 19.18
N ALA A 144 -6.07 5.97 18.44
CA ALA A 144 -4.87 5.23 18.01
C ALA A 144 -5.06 4.61 16.64
N VAL A 145 -3.99 4.56 15.83
CA VAL A 145 -3.93 3.71 14.65
C VAL A 145 -2.62 2.93 14.69
N ALA A 146 -2.69 1.61 14.73
CA ALA A 146 -1.51 0.76 14.77
C ALA A 146 -1.35 0.02 13.43
N LEU A 147 -0.11 -0.29 13.06
CA LEU A 147 0.20 -1.14 11.91
C LEU A 147 0.96 -2.38 12.37
N LYS A 148 0.44 -3.57 12.07
CA LYS A 148 1.00 -4.87 12.45
C LYS A 148 1.28 -5.71 11.21
N GLU A 149 2.51 -6.19 11.07
CA GLU A 149 2.88 -7.03 9.92
C GLU A 149 2.24 -8.41 10.05
N ILE A 150 1.56 -8.87 8.99
CA ILE A 150 0.98 -10.22 8.92
C ILE A 150 1.80 -11.10 7.98
N SER A 151 2.26 -10.53 6.87
CA SER A 151 3.07 -11.27 5.90
C SER A 151 4.05 -10.35 5.18
N SER A 152 5.30 -10.81 5.05
CA SER A 152 6.35 -10.17 4.25
C SER A 152 6.26 -10.49 2.75
N THR A 153 5.20 -11.17 2.30
CA THR A 153 5.00 -11.54 0.90
C THR A 153 3.80 -10.81 0.32
N PHE A 154 4.03 -10.02 -0.73
CA PHE A 154 2.95 -9.49 -1.56
C PHE A 154 2.19 -10.67 -2.19
N LYS A 155 0.89 -10.72 -1.96
CA LYS A 155 0.00 -11.68 -2.61
C LYS A 155 -1.22 -10.89 -3.09
N GLU A 156 -1.50 -11.02 -4.38
CA GLU A 156 -2.55 -10.28 -5.09
C GLU A 156 -3.96 -10.57 -4.56
N ASN A 157 -4.12 -11.67 -3.80
CA ASN A 157 -5.38 -12.12 -3.20
C ASN A 157 -5.22 -12.69 -1.77
N TYR A 158 -4.25 -12.19 -0.99
CA TYR A 158 -4.10 -12.72 0.37
C TYR A 158 -5.13 -12.12 1.30
N TRP A 159 -5.98 -13.03 1.78
CA TRP A 159 -6.95 -12.76 2.80
C TRP A 159 -6.65 -13.61 4.04
N PRO A 160 -6.24 -13.04 5.18
CA PRO A 160 -6.10 -13.80 6.40
C PRO A 160 -7.50 -14.25 6.86
N VAL A 161 -7.71 -15.56 6.85
CA VAL A 161 -8.82 -16.18 7.58
C VAL A 161 -8.35 -16.22 9.03
N SER A 162 -9.10 -15.59 9.93
CA SER A 162 -8.82 -15.62 11.37
C SER A 162 -8.48 -17.05 11.79
N ALA A 163 -7.30 -17.26 12.38
CA ALA A 163 -7.09 -18.43 13.19
C ALA A 163 -8.12 -18.37 14.33
N SER A 164 -9.00 -19.36 14.34
CA SER A 164 -10.02 -19.62 15.35
C SER A 164 -9.49 -19.58 16.77
#